data_AF-A0A953APG9-F1
#
_entry.id   AF-A0A953APG9-F1
#
_cell.length_a   1.000
_cell.length_b   1.000
_cell.length_c   1.000
_cell.angle_alpha   90.00
_cell.angle_beta   90.00
_cell.angle_gamma   90.00
#
_symmetry.space_group_name_H-M   'P 1'
#
loop_
_entity.id
_entity.type
_entity.pdbx_description
1 polymer ?
#
loop_
_entity_poly.entity_id
_entity_poly.type
_entity_poly.pdbx_seq_one_letter_code
_entity_poly.pdbx_strand_id
1 'polypeptide(L)'
;MGPWVGMAGALVALGVGAAVARSWMGPKQLPVRENPDGAPILVPQPLPDARPLRVTFGVPAEVVAAKIPPAPDENGVVPMTLYWKVHGDVPRSVGIFVHVIGPDGTRKSGDHELIAGTYFFKDAPRDVLLRDDFGANVSDGKPGTWDVYLGLWHAGGDGSRVPAFGPDGQRGQDDRVLIGRFIVPETDSTAAESDTR
;
A
#
# COMPACT_ATOMS: atom_id res chain seq x y z
N MET A 1 75.12 28.79 39.50
CA MET A 1 73.89 28.61 40.30
C MET A 1 72.72 28.74 39.35
N GLY A 2 71.90 27.69 39.25
CA GLY A 2 70.75 27.60 38.32
C GLY A 2 69.49 28.33 38.80
N PRO A 3 68.28 28.01 38.28
CA PRO A 3 67.99 27.00 37.27
C PRO A 3 67.20 27.48 36.04
N TRP A 4 67.28 26.64 35.01
CA TRP A 4 66.32 26.47 33.93
C TRP A 4 64.88 26.23 34.43
N VAL A 5 63.91 26.86 33.79
CA VAL A 5 62.49 26.50 33.70
C VAL A 5 62.07 26.93 32.29
N GLY A 6 61.44 26.18 31.41
CA GLY A 6 60.89 24.83 31.40
C GLY A 6 60.05 24.78 30.12
N MET A 7 60.42 23.92 29.18
CA MET A 7 59.69 23.67 27.95
C MET A 7 58.83 22.43 28.17
N ALA A 8 57.50 22.57 28.34
CA ALA A 8 56.53 21.49 28.15
C ALA A 8 55.10 22.05 28.25
N GLY A 9 54.38 22.04 27.13
CA GLY A 9 52.98 22.41 27.08
C GLY A 9 52.33 21.93 25.80
N ALA A 10 52.58 20.67 25.44
CA ALA A 10 51.93 20.01 24.31
C ALA A 10 50.81 19.09 24.82
N LEU A 11 49.64 19.23 24.18
CA LEU A 11 48.70 18.14 23.86
C LEU A 11 47.87 17.50 25.00
N VAL A 12 46.72 18.09 25.35
CA VAL A 12 45.60 17.31 25.95
C VAL A 12 44.22 17.64 25.35
N ALA A 13 44.09 18.54 24.36
CA ALA A 13 42.76 18.98 23.90
C ALA A 13 42.09 18.10 22.81
N LEU A 14 42.73 17.04 22.29
CA LEU A 14 42.19 16.28 21.14
C LEU A 14 41.55 14.92 21.48
N GLY A 15 41.77 14.38 22.68
CA GLY A 15 41.27 13.04 23.03
C GLY A 15 39.77 12.96 23.35
N VAL A 16 39.22 14.00 23.96
CA VAL A 16 37.82 13.98 24.45
C VAL A 16 36.82 14.25 23.32
N GLY A 17 37.16 15.10 22.34
CA GLY A 17 36.26 15.41 21.21
C GLY A 17 35.99 14.23 20.27
N ALA A 18 37.00 13.38 20.05
CA ALA A 18 36.87 12.23 19.14
C ALA A 18 35.97 11.11 19.70
N ALA A 19 35.94 10.92 21.03
CA ALA A 19 35.10 9.91 21.67
C ALA A 19 33.61 10.30 21.66
N VAL A 20 33.29 11.58 21.81
CA VAL A 20 31.90 12.07 21.77
C VAL A 20 31.33 11.99 20.35
N ALA A 21 32.12 12.33 19.32
CA ALA A 21 31.66 12.33 17.93
C ALA A 21 31.27 10.94 17.38
N ARG A 22 31.87 9.85 17.88
CA ARG A 22 31.53 8.49 17.44
C ARG A 22 30.24 7.93 18.05
N SER A 23 29.78 8.50 19.17
CA SER A 23 28.57 8.06 19.85
C SER A 23 27.27 8.67 19.26
N TRP A 24 27.40 9.69 18.41
CA TRP A 24 26.25 10.46 17.89
C TRP A 24 25.79 10.05 16.49
N MET A 25 26.51 9.14 15.84
CA MET A 25 26.07 8.47 14.61
C MET A 25 25.53 7.08 14.96
N GLY A 26 24.46 7.04 15.76
CA GLY A 26 23.61 5.84 15.80
C GLY A 26 23.17 5.50 14.38
N PRO A 27 22.91 4.22 14.04
CA PRO A 27 22.38 3.88 12.73
C PRO A 27 21.16 4.76 12.50
N LYS A 28 21.19 5.58 11.44
CA LYS A 28 20.01 6.33 11.02
C LYS A 28 18.97 5.27 10.67
N GLN A 29 18.09 4.94 11.62
CA GLN A 29 16.88 4.20 11.31
C GLN A 29 16.15 5.05 10.28
N LEU A 30 16.20 4.61 9.03
CA LEU A 30 15.32 5.16 8.02
C LEU A 30 13.89 5.01 8.58
N PRO A 31 13.03 6.03 8.44
CA PRO A 31 11.64 5.89 8.86
C PRO A 31 11.11 4.60 8.27
N VAL A 32 10.57 3.73 9.13
CA VAL A 32 9.91 2.51 8.69
C VAL A 32 8.77 2.98 7.81
N ARG A 33 8.80 2.57 6.54
CA ARG A 33 7.73 2.88 5.60
C ARG A 33 6.57 1.94 5.97
N GLU A 34 5.54 2.51 6.55
CA GLU A 34 4.37 1.81 7.08
C GLU A 34 3.14 2.11 6.22
N ASN A 35 2.24 1.13 6.17
CA ASN A 35 0.91 1.30 5.64
C ASN A 35 0.07 2.23 6.54
N PRO A 36 -1.10 2.72 6.07
CA PRO A 36 -2.01 3.51 6.90
C PRO A 36 -2.40 2.87 8.23
N ASP A 37 -2.35 1.53 8.33
CA ASP A 37 -2.63 0.77 9.55
C ASP A 37 -1.40 0.59 10.46
N GLY A 38 -0.25 1.19 10.12
CA GLY A 38 1.03 1.06 10.83
C GLY A 38 1.81 -0.23 10.51
N ALA A 39 1.28 -1.12 9.66
CA ALA A 39 1.98 -2.35 9.32
C ALA A 39 3.15 -2.08 8.34
N PRO A 40 4.25 -2.87 8.41
CA PRO A 40 5.32 -2.77 7.43
C PRO A 40 4.81 -3.00 6.01
N ILE A 41 5.32 -2.22 5.06
CA ILE A 41 5.02 -2.41 3.63
C ILE A 41 5.71 -3.67 3.11
N LEU A 42 6.96 -3.93 3.52
CA LEU A 42 7.68 -5.14 3.11
C LEU A 42 7.32 -6.27 4.08
N VAL A 43 6.70 -7.32 3.56
CA VAL A 43 6.24 -8.46 4.37
C VAL A 43 6.81 -9.77 3.81
N PRO A 44 7.07 -10.79 4.65
CA PRO A 44 7.60 -12.07 4.18
C PRO A 44 6.53 -12.93 3.46
N GLN A 45 5.26 -12.74 3.81
CA GLN A 45 4.13 -13.50 3.28
C GLN A 45 2.83 -12.71 3.46
N PRO A 46 1.76 -13.02 2.69
CA PRO A 46 0.44 -12.44 2.92
C PRO A 46 -0.13 -12.78 4.29
N LEU A 47 -1.09 -11.99 4.76
CA LEU A 47 -1.86 -12.34 5.96
C LEU A 47 -2.58 -13.69 5.78
N PRO A 48 -2.78 -14.47 6.87
CA PRO A 48 -3.39 -15.80 6.78
C PRO A 48 -4.80 -15.82 6.17
N ASP A 49 -5.53 -14.73 6.29
CA ASP A 49 -6.90 -14.57 5.75
C ASP A 49 -6.93 -13.90 4.36
N ALA A 50 -5.76 -13.59 3.78
CA ALA A 50 -5.68 -13.11 2.40
C ALA A 50 -5.93 -14.27 1.42
N ARG A 51 -6.77 -14.02 0.41
CA ARG A 51 -7.08 -14.97 -0.66
C ARG A 51 -5.98 -14.94 -1.73
N PRO A 52 -5.37 -16.08 -2.10
CA PRO A 52 -4.47 -16.15 -3.25
C PRO A 52 -5.18 -15.78 -4.56
N LEU A 53 -4.54 -14.97 -5.41
CA LEU A 53 -5.13 -14.50 -6.68
C LEU A 53 -4.28 -14.80 -7.92
N ARG A 54 -2.95 -14.58 -7.87
CA ARG A 54 -2.05 -14.67 -9.04
C ARG A 54 -2.55 -13.87 -10.25
N VAL A 55 -2.80 -12.57 -10.07
CA VAL A 55 -3.12 -11.66 -11.18
C VAL A 55 -1.82 -11.12 -11.75
N THR A 56 -1.62 -11.27 -13.06
CA THR A 56 -0.43 -10.77 -13.77
C THR A 56 -0.80 -9.65 -14.73
N PHE A 57 0.20 -8.88 -15.16
CA PHE A 57 -0.01 -7.73 -16.02
C PHE A 57 0.90 -7.76 -17.24
N GLY A 58 0.60 -6.92 -18.24
CA GLY A 58 1.46 -6.68 -19.41
C GLY A 58 2.80 -6.00 -19.08
N VAL A 59 3.09 -5.80 -17.80
CA VAL A 59 4.34 -5.30 -17.23
C VAL A 59 4.79 -6.30 -16.14
N PRO A 60 6.09 -6.33 -15.75
CA PRO A 60 6.60 -7.33 -14.81
C PRO A 60 6.19 -7.04 -13.35
N ALA A 61 4.88 -7.12 -13.08
CA ALA A 61 4.25 -6.99 -11.78
C ALA A 61 3.14 -8.05 -11.62
N GLU A 62 2.88 -8.45 -10.38
CA GLU A 62 1.88 -9.46 -10.01
C GLU A 62 1.17 -9.06 -8.70
N VAL A 63 -0.13 -9.31 -8.60
CA VAL A 63 -0.82 -9.43 -7.30
C VAL A 63 -0.93 -10.90 -6.91
N VAL A 64 -0.19 -11.26 -5.85
CA VAL A 64 -0.07 -12.63 -5.36
C VAL A 64 -1.32 -13.01 -4.54
N ALA A 65 -1.81 -12.08 -3.72
CA ALA A 65 -2.98 -12.26 -2.87
C ALA A 65 -3.71 -10.93 -2.64
N ALA A 66 -4.96 -11.02 -2.18
CA ALA A 66 -5.71 -9.86 -1.70
C ALA A 66 -6.58 -10.22 -0.49
N LYS A 67 -6.87 -9.23 0.34
CA LYS A 67 -7.87 -9.31 1.41
C LYS A 67 -8.95 -8.28 1.14
N ILE A 68 -10.15 -8.76 0.90
CA ILE A 68 -11.37 -7.95 0.73
C ILE A 68 -12.33 -8.37 1.84
N PRO A 69 -12.63 -7.50 2.81
CA PRO A 69 -13.60 -7.79 3.86
C PRO A 69 -14.99 -8.08 3.27
N PRO A 70 -15.83 -8.87 3.97
CA PRO A 70 -17.16 -9.21 3.47
C PRO A 70 -18.16 -8.05 3.54
N ALA A 71 -17.85 -6.96 4.25
CA ALA A 71 -18.67 -5.77 4.44
C ALA A 71 -17.80 -4.53 4.73
N PRO A 72 -18.31 -3.30 4.51
CA PRO A 72 -17.65 -2.08 4.98
C PRO A 72 -17.63 -1.99 6.51
N ASP A 73 -16.79 -1.12 7.04
CA ASP A 73 -16.77 -0.72 8.44
C ASP A 73 -17.95 0.19 8.80
N GLU A 74 -17.99 0.63 10.07
CA GLU A 74 -19.04 1.51 10.61
C GLU A 74 -19.10 2.89 9.92
N ASN A 75 -18.04 3.32 9.25
CA ASN A 75 -17.97 4.58 8.51
C ASN A 75 -18.29 4.40 7.02
N GLY A 76 -18.69 3.19 6.60
CA GLY A 76 -18.94 2.87 5.21
C GLY A 76 -17.66 2.76 4.37
N VAL A 77 -16.50 2.51 5.00
CA VAL A 77 -15.23 2.30 4.29
C VAL A 77 -14.96 0.80 4.18
N VAL A 78 -14.57 0.34 2.99
CA VAL A 78 -14.11 -1.04 2.80
C VAL A 78 -12.58 -1.04 2.80
N PRO A 79 -11.92 -1.46 3.89
CA PRO A 79 -10.46 -1.54 3.95
C PRO A 79 -9.97 -2.76 3.17
N MET A 80 -9.22 -2.53 2.11
CA MET A 80 -8.70 -3.58 1.23
C MET A 80 -7.19 -3.67 1.35
N THR A 81 -6.66 -4.88 1.15
CA THR A 81 -5.22 -5.12 1.09
C THR A 81 -4.86 -5.84 -0.20
N LEU A 82 -3.85 -5.36 -0.92
CA LEU A 82 -3.22 -6.04 -2.03
C LEU A 82 -1.78 -6.45 -1.66
N TYR A 83 -1.35 -7.61 -2.17
CA TYR A 83 0.01 -8.10 -1.99
C TYR A 83 0.71 -8.18 -3.34
N TRP A 84 1.61 -7.23 -3.58
CA TRP A 84 2.30 -7.04 -4.84
C TRP A 84 3.67 -7.69 -4.86
N LYS A 85 4.06 -8.21 -6.03
CA LYS A 85 5.46 -8.47 -6.39
C LYS A 85 5.79 -7.73 -7.67
N VAL A 86 6.98 -7.12 -7.72
CA VAL A 86 7.52 -6.50 -8.94
C VAL A 86 8.77 -7.26 -9.34
N HIS A 87 8.80 -7.80 -10.55
CA HIS A 87 9.86 -8.71 -11.02
C HIS A 87 10.90 -8.01 -11.88
N GLY A 88 10.56 -6.88 -12.49
CA GLY A 88 11.40 -6.22 -13.49
C GLY A 88 11.16 -4.72 -13.59
N ASP A 89 11.62 -4.11 -14.68
CA ASP A 89 11.39 -2.68 -14.90
C ASP A 89 9.94 -2.44 -15.29
N VAL A 90 9.28 -1.58 -14.53
CA VAL A 90 7.92 -1.12 -14.79
C VAL A 90 8.00 0.39 -15.04
N PRO A 91 7.34 0.92 -16.08
CA PRO A 91 7.34 2.36 -16.35
C PRO A 91 6.87 3.16 -15.13
N ARG A 92 7.49 4.32 -14.88
CA ARG A 92 7.12 5.19 -13.75
C ARG A 92 5.66 5.64 -13.79
N SER A 93 5.10 5.74 -15.00
CA SER A 93 3.72 6.16 -15.21
C SER A 93 2.68 5.12 -14.80
N VAL A 94 3.06 3.88 -14.47
CA VAL A 94 2.09 2.85 -14.09
C VAL A 94 1.54 3.14 -12.69
N GLY A 95 0.21 3.27 -12.61
CA GLY A 95 -0.56 3.38 -11.38
C GLY A 95 -1.57 2.23 -11.25
N ILE A 96 -2.17 2.14 -10.08
CA ILE A 96 -3.16 1.14 -9.69
C ILE A 96 -4.55 1.76 -9.83
N PHE A 97 -5.49 0.99 -10.37
CA PHE A 97 -6.90 1.34 -10.24
C PHE A 97 -7.66 0.20 -9.59
N VAL A 98 -8.55 0.56 -8.66
CA VAL A 98 -9.45 -0.37 -8.00
C VAL A 98 -10.85 0.20 -8.09
N HIS A 99 -11.68 -0.43 -8.91
CA HIS A 99 -13.05 -0.02 -9.10
C HIS A 99 -13.98 -0.93 -8.31
N VAL A 100 -14.80 -0.30 -7.48
CA VAL A 100 -15.82 -0.96 -6.65
C VAL A 100 -17.17 -0.65 -7.28
N ILE A 101 -17.84 -1.67 -7.81
CA ILE A 101 -19.06 -1.54 -8.63
C ILE A 101 -20.26 -2.07 -7.86
N GLY A 102 -21.22 -1.19 -7.61
CA GLY A 102 -22.45 -1.51 -6.88
C GLY A 102 -23.53 -2.14 -7.74
N PRO A 103 -24.62 -2.61 -7.11
CA PRO A 103 -25.70 -3.32 -7.79
C PRO A 103 -26.46 -2.47 -8.81
N ASP A 104 -26.41 -1.14 -8.68
CA ASP A 104 -27.00 -0.19 -9.62
C ASP A 104 -26.00 0.39 -10.63
N GLY A 105 -24.79 -0.18 -10.70
CA GLY A 105 -23.71 0.30 -11.55
C GLY A 105 -22.92 1.49 -11.00
N THR A 106 -23.23 1.96 -9.78
CA THR A 106 -22.45 2.99 -9.10
C THR A 106 -21.00 2.55 -8.97
N ARG A 107 -20.07 3.41 -9.41
CA ARG A 107 -18.63 3.16 -9.29
C ARG A 107 -18.04 4.00 -8.16
N LYS A 108 -17.38 3.34 -7.22
CA LYS A 108 -16.41 3.93 -6.28
C LYS A 108 -15.00 3.54 -6.69
N SER A 109 -14.01 4.32 -6.27
CA SER A 109 -12.62 4.16 -6.68
C SER A 109 -11.70 4.15 -5.46
N GLY A 110 -10.72 3.25 -5.50
CA GLY A 110 -9.54 3.24 -4.64
C GLY A 110 -8.26 3.43 -5.44
N ASP A 111 -8.33 4.17 -6.57
CA ASP A 111 -7.21 4.35 -7.49
C ASP A 111 -6.08 5.16 -6.82
N HIS A 112 -4.84 4.79 -7.09
CA HIS A 112 -3.66 5.47 -6.58
C HIS A 112 -2.40 5.10 -7.39
N GLU A 113 -1.41 5.98 -7.42
CA GLU A 113 -0.19 5.79 -8.23
C GLU A 113 0.91 5.00 -7.50
N LEU A 114 0.92 5.05 -6.16
CA LEU A 114 1.99 4.49 -5.35
C LEU A 114 1.52 3.27 -4.57
N ILE A 115 2.25 2.16 -4.69
CA ILE A 115 2.07 0.98 -3.83
C ILE A 115 2.27 1.42 -2.38
N ALA A 116 1.27 1.21 -1.54
CA ALA A 116 1.26 1.54 -0.12
C ALA A 116 1.62 3.02 0.14
N GLY A 117 1.21 3.92 -0.76
CA GLY A 117 1.51 5.35 -0.66
C GLY A 117 3.01 5.71 -0.74
N THR A 118 3.87 4.75 -1.10
CA THR A 118 5.32 4.84 -0.86
C THR A 118 6.15 4.60 -2.11
N TYR A 119 5.85 3.56 -2.88
CA TYR A 119 6.67 3.16 -4.02
C TYR A 119 5.89 3.36 -5.32
N PHE A 120 6.44 4.15 -6.25
CA PHE A 120 6.13 3.92 -7.65
C PHE A 120 6.57 2.50 -8.03
N PHE A 121 5.86 1.82 -8.93
CA PHE A 121 6.29 0.50 -9.43
C PHE A 121 7.74 0.51 -9.92
N LYS A 122 8.17 1.61 -10.56
CA LYS A 122 9.55 1.79 -11.03
C LYS A 122 10.58 1.66 -9.90
N ASP A 123 10.27 2.16 -8.71
CA ASP A 123 11.20 2.27 -7.57
C ASP A 123 10.98 1.15 -6.53
N ALA A 124 9.98 0.29 -6.73
CA ALA A 124 9.63 -0.80 -5.84
C ALA A 124 10.76 -1.85 -5.75
N PRO A 125 11.07 -2.39 -4.55
CA PRO A 125 12.01 -3.50 -4.40
C PRO A 125 11.60 -4.70 -5.26
N ARG A 126 12.57 -5.31 -5.96
CA ARG A 126 12.29 -6.45 -6.85
C ARG A 126 12.18 -7.74 -6.09
N ASP A 127 11.23 -8.58 -6.48
CA ASP A 127 10.94 -9.91 -5.92
C ASP A 127 10.66 -9.94 -4.41
N VAL A 128 10.41 -8.78 -3.81
CA VAL A 128 9.95 -8.62 -2.44
C VAL A 128 8.42 -8.47 -2.46
N LEU A 129 7.76 -9.07 -1.47
CA LEU A 129 6.32 -8.94 -1.32
C LEU A 129 6.00 -7.62 -0.61
N LEU A 130 5.18 -6.81 -1.27
CA LEU A 130 4.75 -5.49 -0.80
C LEU A 130 3.27 -5.55 -0.41
N ARG A 131 2.96 -5.23 0.84
CA ARG A 131 1.62 -5.05 1.37
C ARG A 131 1.16 -3.63 1.10
N ASP A 132 -0.01 -3.50 0.50
CA ASP A 132 -0.64 -2.25 0.08
C ASP A 132 -2.04 -2.16 0.66
N ASP A 133 -2.20 -1.38 1.74
CA ASP A 133 -3.48 -1.14 2.39
C ASP A 133 -4.09 0.20 1.97
N PHE A 134 -5.36 0.17 1.59
CA PHE A 134 -6.15 1.33 1.19
C PHE A 134 -7.64 1.05 1.43
N GLY A 135 -8.51 2.00 1.11
CA GLY A 135 -9.94 1.81 1.23
C GLY A 135 -10.74 2.54 0.17
N ALA A 136 -11.97 2.07 -0.02
CA ALA A 136 -12.98 2.78 -0.80
C ALA A 136 -14.16 3.13 0.10
N ASN A 137 -14.62 4.38 0.03
CA ASN A 137 -15.83 4.81 0.72
C ASN A 137 -17.06 4.46 -0.12
N VAL A 138 -18.00 3.75 0.51
CA VAL A 138 -19.29 3.31 -0.04
C VAL A 138 -20.46 3.75 0.84
N SER A 139 -20.27 4.75 1.73
CA SER A 139 -21.28 5.16 2.71
C SER A 139 -22.54 5.74 2.07
N ASP A 140 -22.44 6.27 0.86
CA ASP A 140 -23.54 6.76 0.02
C ASP A 140 -23.99 5.74 -1.04
N GLY A 141 -23.46 4.52 -0.97
CA GLY A 141 -23.76 3.42 -1.88
C GLY A 141 -25.06 2.72 -1.54
N LYS A 142 -25.71 2.11 -2.54
CA LYS A 142 -26.88 1.26 -2.28
C LYS A 142 -26.49 -0.05 -1.58
N PRO A 143 -27.36 -0.54 -0.67
CA PRO A 143 -27.28 -1.90 -0.18
C PRO A 143 -27.24 -2.94 -1.30
N GLY A 144 -26.54 -4.05 -1.05
CA GLY A 144 -26.42 -5.18 -1.97
C GLY A 144 -24.97 -5.61 -2.21
N THR A 145 -24.78 -6.46 -3.22
CA THR A 145 -23.46 -7.01 -3.57
C THR A 145 -22.67 -6.01 -4.40
N TRP A 146 -21.43 -5.78 -4.00
CA TRP A 146 -20.47 -4.95 -4.72
C TRP A 146 -19.31 -5.79 -5.23
N ASP A 147 -18.94 -5.58 -6.50
CA ASP A 147 -17.83 -6.24 -7.18
C ASP A 147 -16.57 -5.38 -7.11
N VAL A 148 -15.44 -5.98 -6.76
CA VAL A 148 -14.13 -5.29 -6.69
C VAL A 148 -13.27 -5.72 -7.87
N TYR A 149 -12.97 -4.77 -8.74
CA TYR A 149 -12.10 -4.97 -9.90
C TYR A 149 -10.76 -4.27 -9.73
N LEU A 150 -9.68 -4.94 -10.14
CA LEU A 150 -8.32 -4.43 -10.12
C LEU A 150 -7.76 -4.35 -11.54
N GLY A 151 -7.00 -3.28 -11.82
CA GLY A 151 -6.07 -3.28 -12.93
C GLY A 151 -4.98 -2.22 -12.78
N LEU A 152 -4.19 -2.06 -13.84
CA LEU A 152 -3.12 -1.07 -13.93
C LEU A 152 -3.38 -0.10 -15.09
N TRP A 153 -2.91 1.13 -14.97
CA TRP A 153 -3.09 2.17 -15.99
C TRP A 153 -1.86 3.08 -16.07
N HIS A 154 -1.70 3.75 -17.20
CA HIS A 154 -0.62 4.74 -17.40
C HIS A 154 -1.03 6.11 -16.84
N ALA A 155 -1.03 6.23 -15.51
CA ALA A 155 -1.40 7.41 -14.73
C ALA A 155 -0.67 8.70 -15.14
N GLY A 156 0.66 8.64 -15.29
CA GLY A 156 1.47 9.78 -15.76
C GLY A 156 1.53 9.92 -17.29
N GLY A 157 0.69 9.19 -18.02
CA GLY A 157 0.71 9.08 -19.49
C GLY A 157 -0.63 9.41 -20.13
N ASP A 158 -1.05 8.59 -21.09
CA ASP A 158 -2.30 8.77 -21.84
C ASP A 158 -3.53 8.18 -21.13
N GLY A 159 -3.37 7.66 -19.91
CA GLY A 159 -4.42 7.00 -19.14
C GLY A 159 -4.86 5.65 -19.69
N SER A 160 -4.15 5.09 -20.69
CA SER A 160 -4.46 3.77 -21.23
C SER A 160 -4.26 2.66 -20.20
N ARG A 161 -4.99 1.56 -20.38
CA ARG A 161 -4.95 0.41 -19.48
C ARG A 161 -3.76 -0.48 -19.82
N VAL A 162 -3.11 -1.00 -18.79
CA VAL A 162 -2.14 -2.08 -18.94
C VAL A 162 -2.92 -3.40 -18.93
N PRO A 163 -2.67 -4.32 -19.88
CA PRO A 163 -3.35 -5.61 -19.91
C PRO A 163 -3.26 -6.34 -18.57
N ALA A 164 -4.39 -6.85 -18.09
CA ALA A 164 -4.47 -7.63 -16.86
C ALA A 164 -4.95 -9.05 -17.16
N PHE A 165 -4.35 -10.03 -16.50
CA PHE A 165 -4.61 -11.45 -16.73
C PHE A 165 -4.98 -12.13 -15.42
N GLY A 166 -6.08 -12.89 -15.44
CA GLY A 166 -6.52 -13.70 -14.31
C GLY A 166 -5.58 -14.89 -14.03
N PRO A 167 -5.83 -15.64 -12.94
CA PRO A 167 -5.04 -16.83 -12.61
C PRO A 167 -5.08 -17.95 -13.66
N ASP A 168 -6.08 -17.94 -14.53
CA ASP A 168 -6.22 -18.84 -15.69
C ASP A 168 -5.42 -18.37 -16.93
N GLY A 169 -4.73 -17.24 -16.82
CA GLY A 169 -3.99 -16.60 -17.92
C GLY A 169 -4.88 -15.87 -18.92
N GLN A 170 -6.20 -15.81 -18.70
CA GLN A 170 -7.11 -15.11 -19.60
C GLN A 170 -7.05 -13.61 -19.33
N ARG A 171 -7.07 -12.83 -20.42
CA ARG A 171 -7.12 -11.37 -20.33
C ARG A 171 -8.48 -10.95 -19.79
N GLY A 172 -8.46 -10.15 -18.73
CA GLY A 172 -9.67 -9.59 -18.13
C GLY A 172 -10.38 -8.62 -19.08
N GLN A 173 -11.71 -8.58 -19.01
CA GLN A 173 -12.50 -7.59 -19.74
C GLN A 173 -12.13 -6.18 -19.27
N ASP A 174 -12.00 -5.23 -20.20
CA ASP A 174 -11.55 -3.85 -19.94
C ASP A 174 -10.20 -3.77 -19.19
N ASP A 175 -9.34 -4.77 -19.34
CA ASP A 175 -8.02 -4.85 -18.69
C ASP A 175 -8.07 -4.78 -17.16
N ARG A 176 -9.09 -5.43 -16.59
CA ARG A 176 -9.27 -5.59 -15.15
C ARG A 176 -9.73 -6.99 -14.81
N VAL A 177 -9.40 -7.41 -13.58
CA VAL A 177 -9.77 -8.71 -13.03
C VAL A 177 -10.67 -8.52 -11.81
N LEU A 178 -11.72 -9.33 -11.68
CA LEU A 178 -12.53 -9.39 -10.46
C LEU A 178 -11.71 -10.05 -9.33
N ILE A 179 -11.39 -9.28 -8.30
CA ILE A 179 -10.54 -9.73 -7.18
C ILE A 179 -11.32 -10.02 -5.90
N GLY A 180 -12.60 -9.66 -5.84
CA GLY A 180 -13.44 -9.98 -4.69
C GLY A 180 -14.83 -9.37 -4.78
N ARG A 181 -15.63 -9.67 -3.74
CA ARG A 181 -16.96 -9.12 -3.54
C ARG A 181 -17.17 -8.84 -2.06
N PHE A 182 -18.02 -7.88 -1.76
CA PHE A 182 -18.51 -7.62 -0.41
C PHE A 182 -19.98 -7.20 -0.47
N ILE A 183 -20.63 -7.14 0.69
CA ILE A 183 -22.05 -6.78 0.82
C ILE A 183 -22.14 -5.48 1.61
N VAL A 184 -22.83 -4.48 1.06
CA VAL A 184 -23.30 -3.33 1.83
C VAL A 184 -24.65 -3.72 2.44
N PRO A 185 -24.80 -3.74 3.77
CA PRO A 185 -26.05 -4.12 4.40
C PRO A 185 -27.15 -3.09 4.15
N GLU A 186 -28.40 -3.52 4.23
CA GLU A 186 -29.53 -2.58 4.35
C GLU A 186 -29.31 -1.74 5.60
N THR A 187 -29.48 -0.42 5.49
CA THR A 187 -29.51 0.41 6.69
C THR A 187 -30.85 0.15 7.35
N ASP A 188 -30.87 -0.52 8.50
CA ASP A 188 -32.10 -0.69 9.28
C ASP A 188 -32.61 0.71 9.66
N SER A 189 -33.58 1.21 8.89
CA SER A 189 -34.20 2.52 9.10
C SER A 189 -35.07 2.57 10.38
N THR A 190 -35.05 1.53 11.21
CA THR A 190 -35.96 1.29 12.32
C THR A 190 -35.50 1.88 13.66
N ALA A 191 -34.28 2.42 13.75
CA ALA A 191 -33.76 2.98 15.02
C ALA A 191 -34.09 4.48 15.23
N ALA A 192 -34.69 5.16 14.26
CA ALA A 192 -34.97 6.60 14.36
C ALA A 192 -36.37 6.95 14.91
N GLU A 193 -37.25 5.97 15.14
CA GLU A 193 -38.65 6.24 15.52
C GLU A 193 -39.00 5.93 16.99
N SER A 194 -38.06 5.44 17.80
CA SER A 194 -38.33 5.07 19.21
C SER A 194 -37.97 6.13 20.26
N ASP A 195 -37.57 7.36 19.88
CA ASP A 195 -37.23 8.43 20.83
C ASP A 195 -38.24 9.60 20.86
N THR A 196 -39.47 9.37 20.38
CA THR A 196 -40.60 10.27 20.61
C THR A 196 -41.76 9.49 21.22
N ARG A 197 -41.70 9.23 22.52
CA ARG A 197 -42.89 9.00 23.35
C ARG A 197 -42.64 9.25 24.82
#